data_AF-A0A5J4QEN9-F1
#
_entry.id   AF-A0A5J4QEN9-F1
#
_cell.length_a   1.000
_cell.length_b   1.000
_cell.length_c   1.000
_cell.angle_alpha   90.00
_cell.angle_beta   90.00
_cell.angle_gamma   90.00
#
_symmetry.space_group_name_H-M   'P 1'
#
loop_
_entity.id
_entity.type
_entity.pdbx_description
1 polymer ?
#
loop_
_entity_poly.entity_id
_entity_poly.type
_entity_poly.pdbx_seq_one_letter_code
_entity_poly.pdbx_strand_id
1 'polypeptide(L)'
;MYSTVEQIRILLGSRIQDFANKEIGLINESDIFGACIRRNLDKTQLERMKDHVESDFNKYKIEIIREPQLKNIIAEAKKSSRYKSLIEKRAGNKNSALNDAVAWFYVNNRRGGKITEFSDVKCWFLHNSYKTDYESNLGVKIHDRNTISANELLTLLWLTNPSQNNVDSNLVAKGGLATYIAKYRSVKMPTNEVIVRINEKVKTALKYGKVEQKDVYAIGIRMSEGHFTNNEIEELIKLPDEEFISKTKELSKQDEEMKMLLNSREKEISDIKSIVQTLSENNESLKKENAQIKYDFAMQDYNKRKEDDIKQRISVIRKKSNKYSAIYILFVIFIIILWFVNYMYIQYLNAITTTIISFSLMFIPLVIIRFIEHKFILQCLKHTFSKKYRIKTQRQYEREYEKSHEKPINANYGN
;
A
#
# COMPACT_ATOMS: atom_id res chain seq x y z
N MET A 1 -51.06 -22.20 10.49
CA MET A 1 -49.95 -21.26 10.25
C MET A 1 -48.73 -22.11 9.97
N TYR A 2 -47.94 -21.83 8.93
CA TYR A 2 -46.66 -22.54 8.79
C TYR A 2 -45.71 -21.99 9.84
N SER A 3 -45.16 -22.87 10.69
CA SER A 3 -44.11 -22.48 11.63
C SER A 3 -42.91 -21.91 10.86
N THR A 4 -42.13 -21.02 11.47
CA THR A 4 -40.91 -20.51 10.84
C THR A 4 -39.97 -21.64 10.40
N VAL A 5 -39.90 -22.73 11.19
CA VAL A 5 -39.17 -23.95 10.86
C VAL A 5 -39.67 -24.55 9.55
N GLU A 6 -40.99 -24.68 9.39
CA GLU A 6 -41.59 -25.25 8.18
C GLU A 6 -41.39 -24.34 6.97
N GLN A 7 -41.47 -23.01 7.15
CA GLN A 7 -41.14 -22.05 6.10
C GLN A 7 -39.69 -22.16 5.65
N ILE A 8 -38.75 -22.36 6.58
CA ILE A 8 -37.34 -22.60 6.26
C ILE A 8 -37.18 -23.90 5.46
N ARG A 9 -37.87 -24.98 5.85
CA ARG A 9 -37.86 -26.24 5.09
C ARG A 9 -38.39 -26.07 3.67
N ILE A 10 -39.50 -25.34 3.50
CA ILE A 10 -40.10 -25.05 2.20
C ILE A 10 -39.15 -24.21 1.34
N LEU A 11 -38.52 -23.17 1.93
CA LEU A 11 -37.55 -22.32 1.22
C LEU A 11 -36.33 -23.11 0.77
N LEU A 12 -35.75 -23.93 1.65
CA LEU A 12 -34.65 -24.82 1.30
C LEU A 12 -35.08 -25.81 0.21
N GLY A 13 -36.27 -26.40 0.32
CA GLY A 13 -36.82 -27.32 -0.68
C GLY A 13 -36.97 -26.68 -2.07
N SER A 14 -37.51 -25.47 -2.14
CA SER A 14 -37.61 -24.68 -3.38
C SER A 14 -36.23 -24.42 -3.99
N ARG A 15 -35.26 -24.00 -3.16
CA ARG A 15 -33.88 -23.75 -3.61
C ARG A 15 -33.14 -25.01 -4.05
N ILE A 16 -33.39 -26.16 -3.44
CA ILE A 16 -32.86 -27.45 -3.84
C ILE A 16 -33.34 -27.85 -5.26
N GLN A 17 -34.55 -27.46 -5.64
CA GLN A 17 -35.07 -27.69 -6.99
C GLN A 17 -34.38 -26.77 -8.00
N ASP A 18 -34.14 -25.52 -7.64
CA ASP A 18 -33.39 -24.55 -8.45
C ASP A 18 -31.94 -25.03 -8.73
N PHE A 19 -31.31 -25.82 -7.85
CA PHE A 19 -29.98 -26.43 -8.11
C PHE A 19 -29.95 -27.35 -9.34
N ALA A 20 -31.10 -27.96 -9.69
CA ALA A 20 -31.21 -28.83 -10.85
C ALA A 20 -31.34 -28.03 -12.16
N ASN A 21 -31.85 -26.80 -12.08
CA ASN A 21 -32.10 -25.92 -13.21
C ASN A 21 -31.06 -24.78 -13.18
N LYS A 22 -29.85 -25.04 -13.68
CA LYS A 22 -28.68 -24.13 -13.66
C LYS A 22 -28.86 -22.80 -14.45
N GLU A 23 -29.89 -22.01 -14.17
CA GLU A 23 -29.93 -20.62 -14.60
C GLU A 23 -29.29 -19.75 -13.51
N ILE A 24 -27.99 -19.53 -13.69
CA ILE A 24 -27.13 -18.69 -12.85
C ILE A 24 -27.44 -17.22 -13.17
N GLY A 25 -28.62 -16.75 -12.77
CA GLY A 25 -29.03 -15.35 -12.88
C GLY A 25 -28.85 -14.64 -11.55
N LEU A 26 -27.89 -13.70 -11.48
CA LEU A 26 -27.51 -12.91 -10.29
C LEU A 26 -27.32 -13.76 -9.02
N ILE A 27 -26.13 -14.33 -8.84
CA ILE A 27 -25.73 -14.92 -7.55
C ILE A 27 -25.65 -13.77 -6.53
N ASN A 28 -26.73 -13.56 -5.78
CA ASN A 28 -26.67 -12.76 -4.59
C ASN A 28 -25.83 -13.52 -3.56
N GLU A 29 -24.69 -12.96 -3.16
CA GLU A 29 -23.80 -13.58 -2.18
C GLU A 29 -24.52 -13.87 -0.85
N SER A 30 -25.57 -13.12 -0.48
CA SER A 30 -26.33 -13.37 0.74
C SER A 30 -27.47 -14.40 0.62
N ASP A 31 -27.75 -14.90 -0.60
CA ASP A 31 -28.77 -15.94 -0.81
C ASP A 31 -28.22 -17.33 -0.47
N ILE A 32 -29.12 -18.29 -0.27
CA ILE A 32 -28.82 -19.70 0.04
C ILE A 32 -27.84 -20.28 -0.98
N PHE A 33 -28.01 -19.95 -2.26
CA PHE A 33 -27.09 -20.34 -3.34
C PHE A 33 -25.67 -19.82 -3.15
N GLY A 34 -25.52 -18.51 -2.90
CA GLY A 34 -24.22 -17.90 -2.63
C GLY A 34 -23.54 -18.52 -1.41
N ALA A 35 -24.31 -18.82 -0.36
CA ALA A 35 -23.82 -19.49 0.83
C ALA A 35 -23.36 -20.93 0.55
N CYS A 36 -24.09 -21.68 -0.28
CA CYS A 36 -23.71 -23.03 -0.68
C CYS A 36 -22.43 -23.03 -1.50
N ILE A 37 -22.28 -22.13 -2.48
CA ILE A 37 -21.06 -21.99 -3.28
C ILE A 37 -19.85 -21.68 -2.38
N ARG A 38 -19.98 -20.73 -1.44
CA ARG A 38 -18.87 -20.38 -0.52
C ARG A 38 -18.45 -21.54 0.39
N ARG A 39 -19.42 -22.35 0.80
CA ARG A 39 -19.18 -23.49 1.70
C ARG A 39 -18.91 -24.79 0.95
N ASN A 40 -18.84 -24.73 -0.39
CA ASN A 40 -18.73 -25.88 -1.27
C ASN A 40 -19.77 -26.97 -0.93
N LEU A 41 -21.02 -26.55 -0.72
CA LEU A 41 -22.13 -27.44 -0.39
C LEU A 41 -22.82 -27.94 -1.64
N ASP A 42 -23.01 -29.25 -1.71
CA ASP A 42 -23.79 -29.92 -2.75
C ASP A 42 -25.30 -30.01 -2.41
N LYS A 43 -26.08 -30.46 -3.39
CA LYS A 43 -27.53 -30.64 -3.25
C LYS A 43 -27.88 -31.57 -2.09
N THR A 44 -27.17 -32.68 -1.95
CA THR A 44 -27.41 -33.71 -0.93
C THR A 44 -27.14 -33.17 0.48
N GLN A 45 -26.11 -32.35 0.65
CA GLN A 45 -25.82 -31.66 1.89
C GLN A 45 -26.91 -30.65 2.24
N LEU A 46 -27.44 -29.92 1.26
CA LEU A 46 -28.55 -28.99 1.48
C LEU A 46 -29.86 -29.72 1.85
N GLU A 47 -30.13 -30.87 1.23
CA GLU A 47 -31.24 -31.76 1.62
C GLU A 47 -31.09 -32.26 3.06
N ARG A 48 -29.88 -32.68 3.47
CA ARG A 48 -29.60 -33.05 4.86
C ARG A 48 -29.84 -31.88 5.82
N MET A 49 -29.40 -30.67 5.47
CA MET A 49 -29.65 -29.47 6.29
C MET A 49 -31.15 -29.18 6.43
N LYS A 50 -31.92 -29.33 5.34
CA LYS A 50 -33.39 -29.18 5.37
C LYS A 50 -34.05 -30.17 6.33
N ASP A 51 -33.60 -31.42 6.35
CA ASP A 51 -34.18 -32.45 7.21
C ASP A 51 -33.79 -32.25 8.69
N HIS A 52 -32.63 -31.63 8.96
CA HIS A 52 -32.08 -31.45 10.31
C HIS A 52 -32.24 -30.03 10.88
N VAL A 53 -33.04 -29.14 10.28
CA VAL A 53 -33.20 -27.73 10.72
C VAL A 53 -33.43 -27.59 12.24
N GLU A 54 -34.31 -28.40 12.84
CA GLU A 54 -34.58 -28.32 14.29
C GLU A 54 -33.39 -28.79 15.13
N SER A 55 -32.67 -29.82 14.68
CA SER A 55 -31.46 -30.30 15.34
C SER A 55 -30.35 -29.25 15.28
N ASP A 56 -30.21 -28.56 14.14
CA ASP A 56 -29.24 -27.49 13.97
C ASP A 56 -29.54 -26.30 14.89
N PHE A 57 -30.82 -25.91 15.03
CA PHE A 57 -31.19 -24.86 16.00
C PHE A 57 -30.83 -25.22 17.42
N ASN A 58 -31.07 -26.46 17.85
CA ASN A 58 -30.67 -26.93 19.17
C ASN A 58 -29.15 -26.89 19.36
N LYS A 59 -28.36 -27.27 18.34
CA LYS A 59 -26.90 -27.18 18.35
C LYS A 59 -26.40 -25.75 18.57
N TYR A 60 -27.07 -24.77 17.97
CA TYR A 60 -26.76 -23.35 18.14
C TYR A 60 -27.40 -22.71 19.37
N LYS A 61 -28.06 -23.50 20.23
CA LYS A 61 -28.81 -23.02 21.41
C LYS A 61 -29.89 -21.99 21.04
N ILE A 62 -30.48 -22.12 19.86
CA ILE A 62 -31.60 -21.30 19.41
C ILE A 62 -32.89 -21.91 19.94
N GLU A 63 -33.61 -21.18 20.79
CA GLU A 63 -34.89 -21.62 21.34
C GLU A 63 -36.00 -21.56 20.29
N ILE A 64 -36.71 -22.69 20.11
CA ILE A 64 -37.89 -22.76 19.25
C ILE A 64 -39.15 -22.50 20.09
N ILE A 65 -39.76 -21.33 19.89
CA ILE A 65 -41.04 -21.00 20.52
C ILE A 65 -42.15 -21.76 19.80
N ARG A 66 -42.87 -22.60 20.53
CA ARG A 66 -43.95 -23.44 19.99
C ARG A 66 -45.27 -22.66 19.94
N GLU A 67 -46.13 -23.01 18.99
CA GLU A 67 -47.42 -22.35 18.76
C GLU A 67 -48.31 -22.19 20.01
N PRO A 68 -48.39 -23.16 20.95
CA PRO A 68 -49.16 -22.99 22.18
C PRO A 68 -48.72 -21.77 23.02
N GLN A 69 -47.43 -21.44 23.02
CA GLN A 69 -46.87 -20.29 23.74
C GLN A 69 -47.23 -18.95 23.08
N LEU A 70 -47.65 -18.97 21.80
CA LEU A 70 -47.98 -17.79 21.00
C LEU A 70 -49.50 -17.59 20.82
N LYS A 71 -50.34 -18.45 21.41
CA LYS A 71 -51.79 -18.47 21.14
C LYS A 71 -52.47 -17.10 21.29
N ASN A 72 -52.13 -16.36 22.33
CA ASN A 72 -52.70 -15.02 22.59
C ASN A 72 -52.24 -13.99 21.55
N ILE A 73 -50.94 -14.01 21.21
CA ILE A 73 -50.34 -13.13 20.21
C ILE A 73 -50.93 -13.39 18.82
N ILE A 74 -51.15 -14.66 18.47
CA ILE A 74 -51.78 -15.05 17.21
C ILE A 74 -53.21 -14.53 17.12
N ALA A 75 -53.98 -14.65 18.21
CA ALA A 75 -55.36 -14.15 18.25
C ALA A 75 -55.43 -12.62 18.10
N GLU A 76 -54.50 -11.91 18.74
CA GLU A 76 -54.37 -10.45 18.63
C GLU A 76 -53.96 -10.02 17.20
N ALA A 77 -52.93 -10.67 16.63
CA ALA A 77 -52.45 -10.40 15.29
C ALA A 77 -53.54 -10.55 14.23
N LYS A 78 -54.35 -11.62 14.30
CA LYS A 78 -55.45 -11.87 13.35
C LYS A 78 -56.52 -10.77 13.32
N LYS A 79 -56.73 -10.07 14.45
CA LYS A 79 -57.73 -9.01 14.57
C LYS A 79 -57.17 -7.62 14.21
N SER A 80 -55.85 -7.50 14.11
CA SER A 80 -55.17 -6.22 13.93
C SER A 80 -55.38 -5.59 12.54
N SER A 81 -55.33 -4.26 12.48
CA SER A 81 -55.25 -3.51 11.22
C SER A 81 -53.93 -3.77 10.47
N ARG A 82 -52.85 -4.09 11.21
CA ARG A 82 -51.54 -4.45 10.64
C ARG A 82 -51.60 -5.72 9.80
N TYR A 83 -52.34 -6.74 10.25
CA TYR A 83 -52.54 -7.95 9.45
C TYR A 83 -53.28 -7.66 8.14
N LYS A 84 -54.31 -6.81 8.18
CA LYS A 84 -55.05 -6.40 6.97
C LYS A 84 -54.13 -5.70 5.95
N SER A 85 -53.32 -4.74 6.39
CA SER A 85 -52.39 -4.05 5.48
C SER A 85 -51.28 -4.97 4.95
N LEU A 86 -50.85 -5.96 5.72
CA LEU A 86 -49.88 -6.96 5.25
C LEU A 86 -50.46 -7.90 4.19
N ILE A 87 -51.75 -8.24 4.26
CA ILE A 87 -52.41 -9.04 3.22
C ILE A 87 -52.36 -8.32 1.87
N GLU A 88 -52.68 -7.02 1.85
CA GLU A 88 -52.63 -6.18 0.64
C GLU A 88 -51.21 -6.13 0.06
N LYS A 89 -50.21 -5.86 0.90
CA LYS A 89 -48.80 -5.83 0.49
C LYS A 89 -48.25 -7.17 -0.01
N ARG A 90 -48.83 -8.29 0.44
CA ARG A 90 -48.42 -9.66 0.09
C ARG A 90 -49.31 -10.28 -0.99
N ALA A 91 -50.00 -9.46 -1.79
CA ALA A 91 -50.86 -9.91 -2.88
C ALA A 91 -51.87 -11.01 -2.45
N GLY A 92 -52.44 -10.89 -1.25
CA GLY A 92 -53.44 -11.83 -0.74
C GLY A 92 -52.89 -13.05 0.00
N ASN A 93 -51.57 -13.21 0.17
CA ASN A 93 -51.00 -14.34 0.91
C ASN A 93 -51.23 -14.19 2.43
N LYS A 94 -52.35 -14.75 2.91
CA LYS A 94 -52.79 -14.71 4.31
C LYS A 94 -51.79 -15.35 5.28
N ASN A 95 -51.11 -16.42 4.88
CA ASN A 95 -50.20 -17.15 5.77
C ASN A 95 -48.92 -16.35 6.04
N SER A 96 -48.31 -15.80 4.99
CA SER A 96 -47.12 -14.93 5.13
C SER A 96 -47.46 -13.64 5.88
N ALA A 97 -48.60 -13.02 5.55
CA ALA A 97 -49.06 -11.82 6.25
C ALA A 97 -49.30 -12.07 7.75
N LEU A 98 -49.87 -13.23 8.11
CA LEU A 98 -50.09 -13.59 9.51
C LEU A 98 -48.78 -13.83 10.24
N ASN A 99 -47.81 -14.49 9.61
CA ASN A 99 -46.49 -14.73 10.18
C ASN A 99 -45.77 -13.42 10.53
N ASP A 100 -45.74 -12.48 9.58
CA ASP A 100 -45.11 -11.17 9.78
C ASP A 100 -45.85 -10.37 10.87
N ALA A 101 -47.18 -10.45 10.92
CA ALA A 101 -47.97 -9.80 11.97
C ALA A 101 -47.67 -10.39 13.36
N VAL A 102 -47.64 -11.71 13.50
CA VAL A 102 -47.31 -12.40 14.75
C VAL A 102 -45.91 -12.04 15.23
N ALA A 103 -44.93 -12.00 14.33
CA ALA A 103 -43.57 -11.59 14.65
C ALA A 103 -43.51 -10.14 15.17
N TRP A 104 -44.25 -9.23 14.55
CA TRP A 104 -44.34 -7.83 14.97
C TRP A 104 -44.92 -7.69 16.39
N PHE A 105 -46.05 -8.35 16.67
CA PHE A 105 -46.65 -8.33 18.02
C PHE A 105 -45.76 -8.99 19.05
N TYR A 106 -45.08 -10.09 18.70
CA TYR A 106 -44.12 -10.74 19.57
C TYR A 106 -42.98 -9.80 19.99
N VAL A 107 -42.37 -9.12 19.03
CA VAL A 107 -41.27 -8.17 19.29
C VAL A 107 -41.74 -7.01 20.15
N ASN A 108 -42.90 -6.42 19.85
CA ASN A 108 -43.44 -5.33 20.67
C ASN A 108 -43.71 -5.76 22.11
N ASN A 109 -44.37 -6.90 22.30
CA ASN A 109 -44.69 -7.41 23.63
C ASN A 109 -43.42 -7.73 24.43
N ARG A 110 -42.36 -8.25 23.77
CA ARG A 110 -41.08 -8.56 24.42
C ARG A 110 -40.24 -7.32 24.74
N ARG A 111 -40.27 -6.29 23.88
CA ARG A 111 -39.58 -5.01 24.12
C ARG A 111 -40.21 -4.27 25.29
N GLY A 112 -41.55 -4.24 25.34
CA GLY A 112 -42.31 -3.52 26.35
C GLY A 112 -42.49 -2.06 25.97
N GLY A 113 -42.01 -1.14 26.81
CA GLY A 113 -42.20 0.30 26.64
C GLY A 113 -41.38 0.94 25.51
N LYS A 114 -41.44 2.28 25.45
CA LYS A 114 -40.67 3.07 24.49
C LYS A 114 -39.17 2.91 24.74
N ILE A 115 -38.44 2.53 23.70
CA ILE A 115 -36.98 2.41 23.71
C ILE A 115 -36.39 3.80 23.52
N THR A 116 -35.55 4.25 24.47
CA THR A 116 -34.86 5.54 24.40
C THR A 116 -33.43 5.40 23.91
N GLU A 117 -32.77 4.31 24.31
CA GLU A 117 -31.38 4.04 23.96
C GLU A 117 -31.23 2.67 23.29
N PHE A 118 -30.11 2.49 22.57
CA PHE A 118 -29.83 1.23 21.89
C PHE A 118 -29.63 0.06 22.87
N SER A 119 -29.08 0.33 24.04
CA SER A 119 -28.90 -0.63 25.16
C SER A 119 -30.22 -1.22 25.65
N ASP A 120 -31.34 -0.52 25.49
CA ASP A 120 -32.66 -0.96 25.97
C ASP A 120 -33.32 -1.96 25.00
N VAL A 121 -32.75 -2.20 23.82
CA VAL A 121 -33.34 -3.06 22.81
C VAL A 121 -33.17 -4.54 23.18
N LYS A 122 -34.29 -5.21 23.47
CA LYS A 122 -34.30 -6.62 23.90
C LYS A 122 -34.26 -7.64 22.77
N CYS A 123 -34.90 -7.36 21.65
CA CYS A 123 -34.98 -8.27 20.50
C CYS A 123 -35.39 -7.54 19.22
N TRP A 124 -35.09 -8.10 18.05
CA TRP A 124 -35.61 -7.66 16.74
C TRP A 124 -36.22 -8.85 16.01
N PHE A 125 -37.13 -8.58 15.08
CA PHE A 125 -37.49 -9.58 14.07
C PHE A 125 -36.42 -9.59 12.95
N LEU A 126 -35.73 -10.71 12.82
CA LEU A 126 -34.67 -10.89 11.84
C LEU A 126 -35.25 -11.22 10.46
N HIS A 127 -34.82 -10.49 9.43
CA HIS A 127 -35.17 -10.76 8.04
C HIS A 127 -33.96 -10.72 7.11
N ASN A 128 -34.10 -11.32 5.92
CA ASN A 128 -33.10 -11.24 4.84
C ASN A 128 -33.66 -10.57 3.57
N SER A 129 -34.79 -9.85 3.70
CA SER A 129 -35.43 -9.18 2.57
C SER A 129 -34.85 -7.79 2.29
N TYR A 130 -34.50 -7.55 1.02
CA TYR A 130 -34.01 -6.26 0.53
C TYR A 130 -35.12 -5.29 0.11
N LYS A 131 -36.32 -5.80 -0.23
CA LYS A 131 -37.32 -5.04 -1.00
C LYS A 131 -38.41 -4.30 -0.21
N THR A 132 -38.92 -4.83 0.90
CA THR A 132 -40.26 -4.42 1.39
C THR A 132 -40.28 -3.65 2.71
N ASP A 133 -39.46 -4.03 3.69
CA ASP A 133 -39.37 -3.31 4.97
C ASP A 133 -38.26 -2.24 4.98
N TYR A 134 -37.43 -2.21 3.93
CA TYR A 134 -36.27 -1.35 3.84
C TYR A 134 -36.66 0.12 3.58
N GLU A 135 -37.58 0.37 2.65
CA GLU A 135 -38.04 1.72 2.32
C GLU A 135 -38.81 2.36 3.48
N SER A 136 -39.57 1.58 4.25
CA SER A 136 -40.32 2.08 5.41
C SER A 136 -39.45 2.49 6.61
N ASN A 137 -38.18 2.07 6.63
CA ASN A 137 -37.26 2.32 7.74
C ASN A 137 -36.19 3.39 7.41
N LEU A 138 -36.29 4.06 6.27
CA LEU A 138 -35.37 5.14 5.89
C LEU A 138 -35.49 6.31 6.87
N GLY A 139 -34.37 6.74 7.46
CA GLY A 139 -34.34 7.84 8.45
C GLY A 139 -34.74 7.44 9.88
N VAL A 140 -35.20 6.21 10.10
CA VAL A 140 -35.54 5.69 11.44
C VAL A 140 -34.29 5.10 12.10
N LYS A 141 -34.03 5.44 13.36
CA LYS A 141 -32.88 4.90 14.12
C LYS A 141 -33.04 3.39 14.33
N ILE A 142 -31.93 2.64 14.38
CA ILE A 142 -31.96 1.16 14.47
C ILE A 142 -32.71 0.66 15.71
N HIS A 143 -32.58 1.34 16.85
CA HIS A 143 -33.26 0.95 18.09
C HIS A 143 -34.77 1.16 18.06
N ASP A 144 -35.26 2.09 17.23
CA ASP A 144 -36.69 2.34 17.05
C ASP A 144 -37.36 1.32 16.11
N ARG A 145 -36.56 0.56 15.34
CA ARG A 145 -37.07 -0.42 14.36
C ARG A 145 -37.41 -1.73 15.04
N ASN A 146 -38.56 -2.31 14.71
CA ASN A 146 -38.97 -3.64 15.19
C ASN A 146 -38.31 -4.79 14.42
N THR A 147 -37.71 -4.49 13.27
CA THR A 147 -37.06 -5.47 12.40
C THR A 147 -35.59 -5.10 12.19
N ILE A 148 -34.76 -6.10 11.89
CA ILE A 148 -33.36 -5.91 11.52
C ILE A 148 -32.97 -6.88 10.42
N SER A 149 -32.16 -6.42 9.46
CA SER A 149 -31.62 -7.32 8.44
C SER A 149 -30.48 -8.19 8.99
N ALA A 150 -30.29 -9.38 8.43
CA ALA A 150 -29.20 -10.28 8.82
C ALA A 150 -27.82 -9.62 8.72
N ASN A 151 -27.60 -8.80 7.70
CA ASN A 151 -26.33 -8.09 7.51
C ASN A 151 -26.16 -6.95 8.51
N GLU A 152 -27.19 -6.14 8.78
CA GLU A 152 -27.12 -5.11 9.84
C GLU A 152 -26.87 -5.74 11.20
N LEU A 153 -27.52 -6.86 11.53
CA LEU A 153 -27.28 -7.57 12.78
C LEU A 153 -25.84 -8.11 12.86
N LEU A 154 -25.33 -8.70 11.78
CA LEU A 154 -23.95 -9.20 11.73
C LEU A 154 -22.95 -8.05 11.93
N THR A 155 -23.16 -6.90 11.28
CA THR A 155 -22.32 -5.72 11.46
C THR A 155 -22.38 -5.21 12.89
N LEU A 156 -23.56 -5.14 13.52
CA LEU A 156 -23.68 -4.76 14.93
C LEU A 156 -22.93 -5.72 15.85
N LEU A 157 -23.12 -7.03 15.68
CA LEU A 157 -22.44 -8.05 16.48
C LEU A 157 -20.92 -7.97 16.32
N TRP A 158 -20.43 -7.77 15.10
CA TRP A 158 -19.00 -7.57 14.84
C TRP A 158 -18.48 -6.28 15.50
N LEU A 159 -19.21 -5.16 15.41
CA LEU A 159 -18.82 -3.91 16.05
C LEU A 159 -18.78 -4.00 17.58
N THR A 160 -19.64 -4.83 18.18
CA THR A 160 -19.60 -5.06 19.65
C THR A 160 -18.35 -5.81 20.10
N ASN A 161 -17.75 -6.62 19.23
CA ASN A 161 -16.52 -7.34 19.54
C ASN A 161 -15.71 -7.67 18.27
N PRO A 162 -14.96 -6.70 17.72
CA PRO A 162 -14.28 -6.86 16.44
C PRO A 162 -13.02 -7.76 16.52
N SER A 163 -12.54 -8.08 17.73
CA SER A 163 -11.39 -8.96 17.95
C SER A 163 -11.73 -10.45 17.93
N GLN A 164 -12.98 -10.82 17.59
CA GLN A 164 -13.36 -12.21 17.41
C GLN A 164 -12.66 -12.82 16.19
N ASN A 165 -11.66 -13.68 16.43
CA ASN A 165 -10.90 -14.40 15.39
C ASN A 165 -11.74 -15.34 14.49
N ASN A 166 -13.03 -15.52 14.78
CA ASN A 166 -13.91 -16.45 14.06
C ASN A 166 -14.77 -15.78 12.97
N VAL A 167 -14.70 -14.45 12.81
CA VAL A 167 -15.47 -13.73 11.79
C VAL A 167 -14.53 -13.16 10.75
N ASP A 168 -14.62 -13.64 9.51
CA ASP A 168 -13.88 -13.08 8.39
C ASP A 168 -14.33 -11.62 8.15
N SER A 169 -13.45 -10.66 8.44
CA SER A 169 -13.71 -9.23 8.26
C SER A 169 -14.04 -8.89 6.80
N ASN A 170 -13.49 -9.64 5.85
CA ASN A 170 -13.83 -9.50 4.44
C ASN A 170 -15.26 -9.92 4.15
N LEU A 171 -15.78 -10.94 4.85
CA LEU A 171 -17.17 -11.37 4.72
C LEU A 171 -18.14 -10.30 5.24
N VAL A 172 -17.82 -9.68 6.39
CA VAL A 172 -18.61 -8.59 6.96
C VAL A 172 -18.59 -7.37 6.03
N ALA A 173 -17.41 -7.01 5.52
CA ALA A 173 -17.26 -5.91 4.57
C ALA A 173 -18.01 -6.18 3.26
N LYS A 174 -17.85 -7.37 2.66
CA LYS A 174 -18.57 -7.77 1.43
C LYS A 174 -20.07 -7.84 1.63
N GLY A 175 -20.56 -8.41 2.72
CA GLY A 175 -21.99 -8.49 3.03
C GLY A 175 -22.62 -7.11 3.27
N GLY A 176 -21.92 -6.24 4.00
CA GLY A 176 -22.31 -4.84 4.19
C GLY A 176 -22.34 -4.07 2.87
N LEU A 177 -21.25 -4.11 2.10
CA LEU A 177 -21.14 -3.46 0.79
C LEU A 177 -22.18 -3.99 -0.19
N ALA A 178 -22.41 -5.30 -0.27
CA ALA A 178 -23.45 -5.90 -1.11
C ALA A 178 -24.84 -5.39 -0.73
N THR A 179 -25.09 -5.18 0.57
CA THR A 179 -26.35 -4.59 1.06
C THR A 179 -26.49 -3.13 0.64
N TYR A 180 -25.42 -2.33 0.75
CA TYR A 180 -25.43 -0.94 0.30
C TYR A 180 -25.56 -0.82 -1.22
N ILE A 181 -24.92 -1.71 -1.98
CA ILE A 181 -25.06 -1.78 -3.44
C ILE A 181 -26.49 -2.17 -3.80
N ALA A 182 -27.08 -3.15 -3.13
CA ALA A 182 -28.49 -3.52 -3.32
C ALA A 182 -29.43 -2.35 -2.97
N LYS A 183 -29.16 -1.60 -1.89
CA LYS A 183 -29.85 -0.36 -1.52
C LYS A 183 -29.77 0.69 -2.62
N TYR A 184 -28.57 0.96 -3.10
CA TYR A 184 -28.35 1.95 -4.15
C TYR A 184 -29.12 1.56 -5.40
N ARG A 185 -29.01 0.29 -5.81
CA ARG A 185 -29.73 -0.25 -6.97
C ARG A 185 -31.24 -0.20 -6.83
N SER A 186 -31.81 -0.55 -5.67
CA SER A 186 -33.28 -0.55 -5.53
C SER A 186 -33.89 0.84 -5.63
N VAL A 187 -33.15 1.88 -5.24
CA VAL A 187 -33.61 3.28 -5.29
C VAL A 187 -33.30 3.92 -6.65
N LYS A 188 -32.12 3.63 -7.21
CA LYS A 188 -31.60 4.31 -8.40
C LYS A 188 -31.85 3.57 -9.70
N MET A 189 -32.13 2.28 -9.68
CA MET A 189 -32.47 1.52 -10.89
C MET A 189 -33.98 1.38 -11.03
N PRO A 190 -34.51 1.43 -12.26
CA PRO A 190 -35.91 1.16 -12.50
C PRO A 190 -36.28 -0.31 -12.20
N THR A 191 -37.55 -0.57 -11.87
CA THR A 191 -38.08 -1.92 -11.66
C THR A 191 -38.17 -2.67 -12.99
N ASN A 192 -38.17 -4.01 -12.92
CA ASN A 192 -38.32 -4.84 -14.12
C ASN A 192 -39.57 -4.48 -14.94
N GLU A 193 -40.68 -4.11 -14.29
CA GLU A 193 -41.91 -3.70 -14.97
C GLU A 193 -41.72 -2.41 -15.79
N VAL A 194 -41.05 -1.41 -15.21
CA VAL A 194 -40.72 -0.17 -15.89
C VAL A 194 -39.74 -0.42 -17.04
N ILE A 195 -38.72 -1.26 -16.81
CA ILE A 195 -37.73 -1.68 -17.82
C ILE A 195 -38.40 -2.36 -19.02
N VAL A 196 -39.36 -3.25 -18.79
CA VAL A 196 -40.10 -3.91 -19.88
C VAL A 196 -40.87 -2.88 -20.72
N ARG A 197 -41.60 -1.96 -20.07
CA ARG A 197 -42.39 -0.94 -20.76
C ARG A 197 -41.54 0.02 -21.59
N ILE A 198 -40.43 0.54 -21.05
CA ILE A 198 -39.53 1.41 -21.82
C ILE A 198 -38.91 0.66 -22.98
N ASN A 199 -38.52 -0.61 -22.79
CA ASN A 199 -37.96 -1.43 -23.85
C ASN A 199 -38.97 -1.68 -24.98
N GLU A 200 -40.25 -1.85 -24.68
CA GLU A 200 -41.29 -1.96 -25.71
C GLU A 200 -41.42 -0.68 -26.55
N LYS A 201 -41.40 0.49 -25.89
CA LYS A 201 -41.45 1.79 -26.59
C LYS A 201 -40.20 2.01 -27.45
N VAL A 202 -39.01 1.73 -26.92
CA VAL A 202 -37.75 1.86 -27.66
C VAL A 202 -37.68 0.87 -28.83
N LYS A 203 -38.10 -0.39 -28.63
CA LYS A 203 -38.17 -1.40 -29.71
C LYS A 203 -39.10 -0.95 -30.83
N THR A 204 -40.21 -0.30 -30.49
CA THR A 204 -41.15 0.24 -31.48
C THR A 204 -40.49 1.35 -32.29
N ALA A 205 -39.84 2.31 -31.62
CA ALA A 205 -39.11 3.38 -32.29
C ALA A 205 -37.95 2.86 -33.18
N LEU A 206 -37.25 1.80 -32.73
CA LEU A 206 -36.16 1.15 -33.48
C LEU A 206 -36.67 0.46 -34.74
N LYS A 207 -37.81 -0.25 -34.66
CA LYS A 207 -38.44 -0.91 -35.82
C LYS A 207 -38.84 0.09 -36.91
N TYR A 208 -39.29 1.28 -36.52
CA TYR A 208 -39.65 2.35 -37.45
C TYR A 208 -38.46 3.21 -37.90
N GLY A 209 -37.22 2.84 -37.54
CA GLY A 209 -36.00 3.56 -37.95
C GLY A 209 -35.89 4.98 -37.37
N LYS A 210 -36.65 5.30 -36.32
CA LYS A 210 -36.66 6.64 -35.72
C LYS A 210 -35.49 6.85 -34.75
N VAL A 211 -34.97 5.77 -34.18
CA VAL A 211 -33.80 5.71 -33.28
C VAL A 211 -32.82 4.63 -33.76
N GLU A 212 -31.54 4.80 -33.45
CA GLU A 212 -30.47 3.87 -33.77
C GLU A 212 -30.15 2.95 -32.58
N GLN A 213 -29.42 1.85 -32.83
CA GLN A 213 -28.99 0.93 -31.76
C GLN A 213 -28.20 1.65 -30.67
N LYS A 214 -27.36 2.62 -31.04
CA LYS A 214 -26.58 3.43 -30.08
C LYS A 214 -27.47 4.19 -29.10
N ASP A 215 -28.61 4.70 -29.56
CA ASP A 215 -29.54 5.45 -28.71
C ASP A 215 -30.23 4.52 -27.70
N VAL A 216 -30.53 3.29 -28.12
CA VAL A 216 -31.07 2.23 -27.24
C VAL A 216 -30.05 1.86 -26.16
N TYR A 217 -28.78 1.71 -26.54
CA TYR A 217 -27.70 1.40 -25.60
C TYR A 217 -27.49 2.52 -24.60
N ALA A 218 -27.54 3.79 -25.01
CA ALA A 218 -27.41 4.94 -24.12
C ALA A 218 -28.43 4.91 -22.98
N ILE A 219 -29.70 4.68 -23.28
CA ILE A 219 -30.75 4.53 -22.26
C ILE A 219 -30.47 3.31 -21.37
N GLY A 220 -30.09 2.17 -21.95
CA GLY A 220 -29.75 0.95 -21.21
C GLY A 220 -28.61 1.16 -20.20
N ILE A 221 -27.52 1.81 -20.64
CA ILE A 221 -26.36 2.13 -19.81
C ILE A 221 -26.77 3.08 -18.69
N ARG A 222 -27.46 4.18 -19.01
CA ARG A 222 -27.92 5.17 -18.01
C ARG A 222 -28.86 4.57 -16.97
N MET A 223 -29.77 3.67 -17.37
CA MET A 223 -30.60 2.90 -16.43
C MET A 223 -29.74 1.99 -15.53
N SER A 224 -28.70 1.35 -16.09
CA SER A 224 -27.81 0.46 -15.35
C SER A 224 -26.84 1.20 -14.41
N GLU A 225 -26.51 2.45 -14.71
CA GLU A 225 -25.65 3.30 -13.89
C GLU A 225 -26.44 4.05 -12.81
N GLY A 226 -27.77 3.97 -12.86
CA GLY A 226 -28.65 4.64 -11.88
C GLY A 226 -28.88 6.12 -12.15
N HIS A 227 -28.65 6.57 -13.39
CA HIS A 227 -28.97 7.92 -13.85
C HIS A 227 -30.47 8.15 -14.02
N PHE A 228 -31.25 7.07 -14.12
CA PHE A 228 -32.70 7.12 -14.22
C PHE A 228 -33.37 6.32 -13.10
N THR A 229 -34.13 7.03 -12.28
CA THR A 229 -35.05 6.44 -11.31
C THR A 229 -36.33 5.93 -11.97
N ASN A 230 -37.14 5.17 -11.24
CA ASN A 230 -38.46 4.71 -11.71
C ASN A 230 -39.31 5.86 -12.26
N ASN A 231 -39.41 6.97 -11.52
CA ASN A 231 -40.29 8.08 -11.88
C ASN A 231 -39.83 8.75 -13.19
N GLU A 232 -38.52 8.96 -13.34
CA GLU A 232 -37.94 9.61 -14.52
C GLU A 232 -38.14 8.76 -15.79
N ILE A 233 -38.03 7.42 -15.69
CA ILE A 233 -38.36 6.55 -16.83
C ILE A 233 -39.86 6.55 -17.11
N GLU A 234 -40.71 6.54 -16.07
CA GLU A 234 -42.16 6.61 -16.30
C GLU A 234 -42.58 7.91 -16.98
N GLU A 235 -41.96 9.04 -16.63
CA GLU A 235 -42.14 10.31 -17.33
C GLU A 235 -41.68 10.21 -18.79
N LEU A 236 -40.51 9.61 -19.03
CA LEU A 236 -39.98 9.37 -20.39
C LEU A 236 -40.93 8.48 -21.23
N ILE A 237 -41.53 7.46 -20.61
CA ILE A 237 -42.52 6.59 -21.27
C ILE A 237 -43.79 7.38 -21.63
N LYS A 238 -44.21 8.34 -20.81
CA LYS A 238 -45.42 9.15 -21.04
C LYS A 238 -45.25 10.22 -22.12
N LEU A 239 -44.02 10.60 -22.48
CA LEU A 239 -43.77 11.60 -23.51
C LEU A 239 -44.37 11.21 -24.87
N PRO A 240 -44.83 12.17 -25.69
CA PRO A 240 -45.13 11.93 -27.10
C PRO A 240 -43.96 11.31 -27.85
N ASP A 241 -44.24 10.54 -28.90
CA ASP A 241 -43.20 9.81 -29.64
C ASP A 241 -42.08 10.71 -30.17
N GLU A 242 -42.40 11.91 -30.67
CA GLU A 242 -41.41 12.85 -31.22
C GLU A 242 -40.47 13.41 -30.15
N GLU A 243 -41.02 13.83 -29.00
CA GLU A 243 -40.23 14.31 -27.85
C GLU A 243 -39.38 13.19 -27.26
N PHE A 244 -39.93 11.98 -27.20
CA PHE A 244 -39.22 10.79 -26.76
C PHE A 244 -38.00 10.50 -27.63
N ILE A 245 -38.16 10.56 -28.96
CA ILE A 245 -37.07 10.32 -29.92
C ILE A 245 -36.00 11.41 -29.80
N SER A 246 -36.42 12.67 -29.75
CA SER A 246 -35.50 13.81 -29.60
C SER A 246 -34.68 13.68 -28.33
N LYS A 247 -35.34 13.37 -27.21
CA LYS A 247 -34.66 13.17 -25.93
C LYS A 247 -33.69 12.01 -25.99
N THR A 248 -34.10 10.87 -26.53
CA THR A 248 -33.28 9.66 -26.67
C THR A 248 -31.98 9.93 -27.46
N LYS A 249 -32.06 10.69 -28.56
CA LYS A 249 -30.88 11.11 -29.35
C LYS A 249 -29.99 12.11 -28.61
N GLU A 250 -30.58 13.03 -27.86
CA GLU A 250 -29.83 13.98 -27.01
C GLU A 250 -28.98 13.22 -25.98
N LEU A 251 -29.54 12.20 -25.32
CA LEU A 251 -28.82 11.36 -24.36
C LEU A 251 -27.66 10.62 -25.04
N SER A 252 -27.88 10.03 -26.21
CA SER A 252 -26.79 9.35 -26.94
C SER A 252 -25.67 10.31 -27.34
N LYS A 253 -26.01 11.54 -27.75
CA LYS A 253 -25.02 12.55 -28.12
C LYS A 253 -24.17 12.97 -26.92
N GLN A 254 -24.80 13.17 -25.76
CA GLN A 254 -24.09 13.45 -24.51
C GLN A 254 -23.12 12.32 -24.14
N ASP A 255 -23.52 11.06 -24.33
CA ASP A 255 -22.65 9.91 -24.05
C ASP A 255 -21.44 9.85 -25.00
N GLU A 256 -21.63 10.20 -26.28
CA GLU A 256 -20.54 10.32 -27.26
C GLU A 256 -19.56 11.45 -26.89
N GLU A 257 -20.08 12.63 -26.52
CA GLU A 257 -19.26 13.78 -26.09
C GLU A 257 -18.46 13.43 -24.82
N MET A 258 -19.10 12.78 -23.85
CA MET A 258 -18.43 12.31 -22.63
C MET A 258 -17.35 11.27 -22.95
N LYS A 259 -17.61 10.33 -23.86
CA LYS A 259 -16.61 9.33 -24.27
C LYS A 259 -15.41 9.96 -24.96
N MET A 260 -15.63 10.95 -25.83
CA MET A 260 -14.53 11.70 -26.46
C MET A 260 -13.68 12.44 -25.43
N LEU A 261 -14.33 13.08 -24.46
CA LEU A 261 -13.65 13.77 -23.36
C LEU A 261 -12.83 12.78 -22.50
N LEU A 262 -13.39 11.62 -22.15
CA LEU A 262 -12.67 10.61 -21.37
C LEU A 262 -11.43 10.10 -22.12
N ASN A 263 -11.56 9.83 -23.42
CA ASN A 263 -10.42 9.41 -24.25
C ASN A 263 -9.32 10.50 -24.33
N SER A 264 -9.69 11.77 -24.41
CA SER A 264 -8.71 12.86 -24.42
C SER A 264 -7.99 12.97 -23.08
N ARG A 265 -8.72 12.82 -21.97
CA ARG A 265 -8.14 12.80 -20.61
C ARG A 265 -7.24 11.59 -20.37
N GLU A 266 -7.60 10.41 -20.87
CA GLU A 266 -6.78 9.21 -20.75
C GLU A 266 -5.44 9.39 -21.48
N LYS A 267 -5.47 10.03 -22.66
CA LYS A 267 -4.26 10.39 -23.38
C LYS A 267 -3.39 11.38 -22.60
N GLU A 268 -3.98 12.44 -22.04
CA GLU A 268 -3.28 13.40 -21.17
C GLU A 268 -2.62 12.70 -19.97
N ILE A 269 -3.33 11.78 -19.31
CA ILE A 269 -2.80 11.00 -18.18
C ILE A 269 -1.63 10.11 -18.61
N SER A 270 -1.73 9.46 -19.77
CA SER A 270 -0.64 8.66 -20.33
C SER A 270 0.60 9.50 -20.61
N ASP A 271 0.42 10.69 -21.19
CA ASP A 271 1.52 11.62 -21.48
C ASP A 271 2.18 12.09 -20.17
N ILE A 272 1.40 12.50 -19.17
CA ILE A 272 1.89 12.86 -17.84
C ILE A 272 2.66 11.69 -17.20
N LYS A 273 2.15 10.47 -17.31
CA LYS A 273 2.82 9.28 -16.75
C LYS A 273 4.21 9.08 -17.37
N SER A 274 4.35 9.25 -18.68
CA SER A 274 5.64 9.14 -19.37
C SER A 274 6.62 10.25 -18.97
N ILE A 275 6.13 11.48 -18.78
CA ILE A 275 6.92 12.60 -18.27
C ILE A 275 7.40 12.31 -16.84
N VAL A 276 6.51 11.85 -15.96
CA VAL A 276 6.86 11.52 -14.56
C VAL A 276 7.89 10.41 -14.51
N GLN A 277 7.75 9.38 -15.35
CA GLN A 277 8.75 8.31 -15.44
C GLN A 277 10.12 8.84 -15.87
N THR A 278 10.15 9.65 -16.93
CA THR A 278 11.39 10.27 -17.44
C THR A 278 12.05 11.17 -16.38
N LEU A 279 11.26 11.95 -15.65
CA LEU A 279 11.74 12.78 -14.54
C LEU A 279 12.26 11.94 -13.37
N SER A 280 11.65 10.78 -13.09
CA SER A 280 12.12 9.88 -12.04
C SER A 280 13.48 9.27 -12.38
N GLU A 281 13.65 8.79 -13.62
CA GLU A 281 14.91 8.26 -14.14
C GLU A 281 16.02 9.33 -14.15
N ASN A 282 15.70 10.55 -14.59
CA ASN A 282 16.64 11.67 -14.55
C ASN A 282 17.00 12.11 -13.12
N ASN A 283 16.07 12.06 -12.18
CA ASN A 283 16.38 12.36 -10.78
C ASN A 283 17.29 11.31 -10.16
N GLU A 284 17.13 10.03 -10.51
CA GLU A 284 18.04 8.97 -10.06
C GLU A 284 19.44 9.12 -10.66
N SER A 285 19.56 9.45 -11.95
CA SER A 285 20.85 9.69 -12.58
C SER A 285 21.56 10.90 -11.98
N LEU A 286 20.84 12.01 -11.75
CA LEU A 286 21.37 13.20 -11.08
C LEU A 286 21.79 12.93 -9.63
N LYS A 287 21.09 12.07 -8.90
CA LYS A 287 21.52 11.65 -7.55
C LYS A 287 22.84 10.89 -7.59
N LYS A 288 22.99 9.97 -8.55
CA LYS A 288 24.24 9.20 -8.75
C LYS A 288 25.40 10.10 -9.16
N GLU A 289 25.16 11.04 -10.07
CA GLU A 289 26.15 12.01 -10.52
C GLU A 289 26.59 12.95 -9.38
N ASN A 290 25.64 13.48 -8.61
CA ASN A 290 25.95 14.31 -7.44
C ASN A 290 26.73 13.55 -6.36
N ALA A 291 26.43 12.26 -6.14
CA ALA A 291 27.20 11.42 -5.23
C ALA A 291 28.64 11.21 -5.73
N GLN A 292 28.81 11.02 -7.04
CA GLN A 292 30.12 10.88 -7.68
C GLN A 292 30.93 12.17 -7.59
N ILE A 293 30.34 13.34 -7.88
CA ILE A 293 30.99 14.65 -7.76
C ILE A 293 31.46 14.90 -6.32
N LYS A 294 30.63 14.59 -5.32
CA LYS A 294 31.01 14.71 -3.91
C LYS A 294 32.19 13.81 -3.55
N TYR A 295 32.20 12.58 -4.07
CA TYR A 295 33.31 11.66 -3.87
C TYR A 295 34.60 12.18 -4.52
N ASP A 296 34.53 12.65 -5.76
CA ASP A 296 35.69 13.15 -6.50
C ASP A 296 36.29 14.39 -5.82
N PHE A 297 35.45 15.30 -5.30
CA PHE A 297 35.89 16.46 -4.52
C PHE A 297 36.58 16.04 -3.21
N ALA A 298 35.98 15.12 -2.45
CA ALA A 298 36.60 14.60 -1.22
C ALA A 298 37.93 13.88 -1.48
N MET A 299 38.02 13.16 -2.60
CA MET A 299 39.23 12.46 -3.02
C MET A 299 40.32 13.44 -3.48
N GLN A 300 39.95 14.51 -4.18
CA GLN A 300 40.88 15.59 -4.54
C GLN A 300 41.45 16.28 -3.30
N ASP A 301 40.61 16.60 -2.32
CA ASP A 301 41.03 17.20 -1.05
C ASP A 301 41.94 16.27 -0.25
N TYR A 302 41.62 14.97 -0.19
CA TYR A 302 42.48 13.96 0.43
C TYR A 302 43.87 13.91 -0.22
N ASN A 303 43.92 13.84 -1.56
CA ASN A 303 45.18 13.80 -2.30
C ASN A 303 46.01 15.07 -2.10
N LYS A 304 45.36 16.24 -2.07
CA LYS A 304 46.03 17.52 -1.81
C LYS A 304 46.66 17.55 -0.42
N ARG A 305 45.91 17.15 0.63
CA ARG A 305 46.44 17.06 2.00
C ARG A 305 47.57 16.05 2.13
N LYS A 306 47.46 14.90 1.46
CA LYS A 306 48.52 13.88 1.39
C LYS A 306 49.79 14.46 0.78
N GLU A 307 49.68 15.13 -0.37
CA GLU A 307 50.83 15.77 -1.02
C GLU A 307 51.48 16.83 -0.15
N ASP A 308 50.68 17.68 0.51
CA ASP A 308 51.19 18.77 1.34
C ASP A 308 51.92 18.25 2.58
N ASP A 309 51.38 17.25 3.29
CA ASP A 309 52.05 16.60 4.44
C ASP A 309 53.36 15.94 4.02
N ILE A 310 53.36 15.20 2.89
CA ILE A 310 54.56 14.56 2.36
C ILE A 310 55.61 15.62 1.98
N LYS A 311 55.22 16.69 1.28
CA LYS A 311 56.12 17.79 0.91
C LYS A 311 56.72 18.44 2.15
N GLN A 312 55.91 18.68 3.18
CA GLN A 312 56.36 19.27 4.44
C GLN A 312 57.40 18.37 5.13
N ARG A 313 57.09 17.08 5.33
CA ARG A 313 58.00 16.12 5.96
C ARG A 313 59.32 15.97 5.20
N ILE A 314 59.25 15.83 3.87
CA ILE A 314 60.45 15.73 3.03
C ILE A 314 61.28 17.00 3.11
N SER A 315 60.65 18.19 3.13
CA SER A 315 61.38 19.46 3.21
C SER A 315 62.17 19.61 4.51
N VAL A 316 61.60 19.18 5.64
CA VAL A 316 62.25 19.21 6.97
C VAL A 316 63.45 18.27 6.98
N ILE A 317 63.27 17.04 6.51
CA ILE A 317 64.35 16.03 6.46
C ILE A 317 65.45 16.46 5.50
N ARG A 318 65.10 17.02 4.34
CA ARG A 318 66.06 17.52 3.36
C ARG A 318 66.92 18.63 3.94
N LYS A 319 66.31 19.63 4.60
CA LYS A 319 67.05 20.72 5.27
C LYS A 319 67.99 20.16 6.34
N LYS A 320 67.51 19.26 7.20
CA LYS A 320 68.30 18.61 8.25
C LYS A 320 69.47 17.82 7.67
N SER A 321 69.19 16.92 6.72
CA SER A 321 70.17 16.05 6.05
C SER A 321 71.25 16.84 5.30
N ASN A 322 70.87 17.91 4.60
CA ASN A 322 71.81 18.73 3.87
C ASN A 322 72.74 19.50 4.81
N LYS A 323 72.24 20.01 5.94
CA LYS A 323 73.06 20.70 6.96
C LYS A 323 74.14 19.76 7.52
N TYR A 324 73.76 18.56 7.95
CA TYR A 324 74.73 17.58 8.46
C TYR A 324 75.71 17.10 7.40
N SER A 325 75.24 16.88 6.17
CA SER A 325 76.11 16.48 5.06
C SER A 325 77.11 17.58 4.70
N ALA A 326 76.70 18.85 4.69
CA ALA A 326 77.58 19.98 4.41
C ALA A 326 78.64 20.18 5.50
N ILE A 327 78.24 20.08 6.78
CA ILE A 327 79.18 20.12 7.92
C ILE A 327 80.22 19.00 7.79
N TYR A 328 79.80 17.79 7.44
CA TYR A 328 80.70 16.66 7.26
C TYR A 328 81.65 16.84 6.08
N ILE A 329 81.16 17.32 4.93
CA ILE A 329 81.99 17.61 3.76
C ILE A 329 83.02 18.70 4.08
N LEU A 330 82.61 19.78 4.77
CA LEU A 330 83.52 20.83 5.22
C LEU A 330 84.58 20.30 6.19
N PHE A 331 84.21 19.41 7.12
CA PHE A 331 85.14 18.76 8.03
C PHE A 331 86.18 17.91 7.28
N VAL A 332 85.75 17.15 6.27
CA VAL A 332 86.66 16.36 5.42
C VAL A 332 87.59 17.27 4.61
N ILE A 333 87.07 18.34 4.01
CA ILE A 333 87.87 19.33 3.27
C ILE A 333 88.89 19.99 4.20
N PHE A 334 88.49 20.36 5.42
CA PHE A 334 89.38 20.95 6.42
C PHE A 334 90.53 20.02 6.80
N ILE A 335 90.26 18.72 7.00
CA ILE A 335 91.31 17.73 7.23
C ILE A 335 92.27 17.64 6.03
N ILE A 336 91.74 17.64 4.80
CA ILE A 336 92.57 17.59 3.58
C ILE A 336 93.46 18.83 3.48
N ILE A 337 92.91 20.03 3.75
CA ILE A 337 93.67 21.28 3.74
C ILE A 337 94.76 21.26 4.82
N LEU A 338 94.45 20.86 6.05
CA LEU A 338 95.43 20.75 7.13
C LEU A 338 96.54 19.76 6.79
N TRP A 339 96.19 18.63 6.18
CA TRP A 339 97.16 17.64 5.71
C TRP A 339 98.07 18.22 4.63
N PHE A 340 97.50 18.95 3.67
CA PHE A 340 98.24 19.60 2.58
C PHE A 340 99.18 20.72 3.09
N VAL A 341 98.70 21.56 4.01
CA VAL A 341 99.52 22.62 4.64
C VAL A 341 100.69 22.00 5.41
N ASN A 342 100.44 20.95 6.19
CA ASN A 342 101.51 20.22 6.88
C ASN A 342 102.53 19.63 5.89
N TYR A 343 102.04 18.99 4.81
CA TYR A 343 102.91 18.45 3.76
C TYR A 343 103.86 19.50 3.17
N MET A 344 103.36 20.72 2.91
CA MET A 344 104.18 21.80 2.37
C MET A 344 105.16 22.39 3.40
N TYR A 345 104.77 22.50 4.67
CA TYR A 345 105.60 23.09 5.73
C TYR A 345 106.66 22.16 6.32
N ILE A 346 106.59 20.85 6.05
CA ILE A 346 107.59 19.86 6.48
C ILE A 346 109.02 20.20 6.01
N GLN A 347 109.18 20.95 4.91
CA GLN A 347 110.50 21.36 4.40
C GLN A 347 111.18 22.48 5.21
N TYR A 348 110.46 23.19 6.10
CA TYR A 348 110.94 24.41 6.75
C TYR A 348 111.02 24.35 8.29
N LEU A 349 110.68 23.22 8.91
CA LEU A 349 110.57 23.07 10.38
C LEU A 349 111.58 22.05 10.94
N ASN A 350 111.98 22.24 12.21
CA ASN A 350 112.88 21.32 12.93
C ASN A 350 112.31 19.90 13.02
N ALA A 351 113.18 18.88 12.98
CA ALA A 351 112.78 17.46 12.96
C ALA A 351 111.86 17.00 14.11
N ILE A 352 111.97 17.64 15.29
CA ILE A 352 111.14 17.30 16.46
C ILE A 352 109.73 17.91 16.34
N THR A 353 109.59 19.11 15.79
CA THR A 353 108.28 19.77 15.67
C THR A 353 107.45 19.16 14.55
N THR A 354 108.07 18.71 13.45
CA THR A 354 107.39 18.05 12.33
C THR A 354 106.79 16.69 12.72
N THR A 355 107.45 15.91 13.57
CA THR A 355 106.94 14.62 14.04
C THR A 355 105.73 14.78 14.98
N ILE A 356 105.76 15.74 15.90
CA ILE A 356 104.64 16.03 16.82
C ILE A 356 103.41 16.54 16.06
N ILE A 357 103.60 17.43 15.08
CA ILE A 357 102.50 17.96 14.26
C ILE A 357 101.90 16.85 13.38
N SER A 358 102.73 16.00 12.77
CA SER A 358 102.24 14.89 11.95
C SER A 358 101.51 13.83 12.78
N PHE A 359 101.97 13.54 14.00
CA PHE A 359 101.29 12.63 14.91
C PHE A 359 99.94 13.18 15.38
N SER A 360 99.88 14.47 15.73
CA SER A 360 98.62 15.11 16.15
C SER A 360 97.60 15.19 15.01
N LEU A 361 98.04 15.48 13.78
CA LEU A 361 97.20 15.45 12.58
C LEU A 361 96.68 14.06 12.20
N MET A 362 97.36 12.99 12.60
CA MET A 362 96.86 11.62 12.40
C MET A 362 95.89 11.21 13.51
N PHE A 363 96.25 11.48 14.77
CA PHE A 363 95.54 10.95 15.94
C PHE A 363 94.25 11.71 16.25
N ILE A 364 94.25 13.04 16.13
CA ILE A 364 93.08 13.88 16.48
C ILE A 364 91.89 13.57 15.57
N PRO A 365 92.02 13.48 14.23
CA PRO A 365 90.91 13.08 13.36
C PRO A 365 90.44 11.65 13.63
N LEU A 366 91.34 10.70 13.90
CA LEU A 366 90.99 9.32 14.21
C LEU A 366 90.12 9.21 15.47
N VAL A 367 90.44 9.99 16.51
CA VAL A 367 89.63 10.05 17.74
C VAL A 367 88.27 10.69 17.45
N ILE A 368 88.23 11.82 16.73
CA ILE A 368 86.97 12.53 16.40
C ILE A 368 86.05 11.66 15.54
N ILE A 369 86.59 10.95 14.55
CA ILE A 369 85.85 10.01 13.68
C ILE A 369 85.15 8.93 14.52
N ARG A 370 85.79 8.45 15.59
CA ARG A 370 85.23 7.39 16.46
C ARG A 370 84.01 7.83 17.26
N PHE A 371 83.84 9.13 17.51
CA PHE A 371 82.67 9.70 18.19
C PHE A 371 81.51 10.02 17.23
N ILE A 372 81.70 9.83 15.93
CA ILE A 372 80.69 10.10 14.92
C ILE A 372 79.93 8.81 14.60
N GLU A 373 78.61 8.84 14.74
CA GLU A 373 77.75 7.76 14.23
C GLU A 373 77.75 7.72 12.70
N HIS A 374 78.67 6.95 12.12
CA HIS A 374 78.82 6.83 10.67
C HIS A 374 77.54 6.31 9.96
N LYS A 375 76.72 5.53 10.66
CA LYS A 375 75.44 5.04 10.13
C LYS A 375 74.45 6.16 9.88
N PHE A 376 74.40 7.16 10.77
CA PHE A 376 73.54 8.35 10.63
C PHE A 376 74.03 9.25 9.48
N ILE A 377 75.34 9.52 9.42
CA ILE A 377 75.92 10.35 8.35
C ILE A 377 75.77 9.70 6.98
N LEU A 378 75.97 8.38 6.87
CA LEU A 378 75.78 7.64 5.63
C LEU A 378 74.32 7.73 5.15
N GLN A 379 73.35 7.72 6.06
CA GLN A 379 71.94 7.93 5.73
C GLN A 379 71.68 9.36 5.24
N CYS A 380 72.28 10.37 5.88
CA CYS A 380 72.19 11.76 5.43
C CYS A 380 72.81 11.96 4.04
N LEU A 381 74.02 11.44 3.81
CA LEU A 381 74.68 11.51 2.50
C LEU A 381 73.89 10.77 1.42
N LYS A 382 73.36 9.57 1.72
CA LYS A 382 72.48 8.83 0.81
C LYS A 382 71.22 9.62 0.48
N HIS A 383 70.60 10.28 1.45
CA HIS A 383 69.43 11.11 1.21
C HIS A 383 69.76 12.34 0.33
N THR A 384 70.92 12.97 0.56
CA THR A 384 71.37 14.14 -0.20
C THR A 384 71.80 13.80 -1.63
N PHE A 385 72.46 12.66 -1.89
CA PHE A 385 72.99 12.34 -3.22
C PHE A 385 72.19 11.26 -4.00
N SER A 386 71.51 10.33 -3.32
CA SER A 386 70.80 9.23 -4.00
C SER A 386 69.34 9.57 -4.27
N LYS A 387 68.99 9.76 -5.55
CA LYS A 387 67.58 9.90 -6.00
C LYS A 387 66.74 8.68 -5.61
N LYS A 388 67.31 7.47 -5.70
CA LYS A 388 66.64 6.21 -5.34
C LYS A 388 66.26 6.15 -3.87
N TYR A 389 67.12 6.66 -2.98
CA TYR A 389 66.83 6.73 -1.56
C TYR A 389 65.69 7.69 -1.25
N ARG A 390 65.68 8.89 -1.87
CA ARG A 390 64.58 9.87 -1.70
C ARG A 390 63.21 9.31 -2.13
N ILE A 391 63.16 8.61 -3.26
CA ILE A 391 61.92 7.96 -3.73
C ILE A 391 61.46 6.90 -2.73
N LYS A 392 62.38 6.14 -2.14
CA LYS A 392 62.05 5.13 -1.12
C LYS A 392 61.46 5.79 0.13
N THR A 393 62.04 6.89 0.61
CA THR A 393 61.55 7.63 1.77
C THR A 393 60.17 8.24 1.51
N GLN A 394 59.96 8.80 0.32
CA GLN A 394 58.65 9.35 -0.08
C GLN A 394 57.56 8.26 -0.05
N ARG A 395 57.83 7.09 -0.67
CA ARG A 395 56.90 5.95 -0.63
C ARG A 395 56.60 5.44 0.78
N GLN A 396 57.57 5.56 1.70
CA GLN A 396 57.35 5.20 3.09
C GLN A 396 56.37 6.17 3.76
N TYR A 397 56.52 7.47 3.55
CA TYR A 397 55.57 8.47 4.07
C TYR A 397 54.19 8.35 3.44
N GLU A 398 54.09 8.02 2.15
CA GLU A 398 52.81 7.73 1.51
C GLU A 398 52.07 6.59 2.23
N ARG A 399 52.77 5.50 2.58
CA ARG A 399 52.18 4.36 3.32
C ARG A 399 51.82 4.71 4.76
N GLU A 400 52.64 5.53 5.43
CA GLU A 400 52.35 5.98 6.80
C GLU A 400 51.12 6.91 6.84
N TYR A 401 50.97 7.77 5.84
CA TYR A 401 49.81 8.63 5.67
C TYR A 401 48.54 7.80 5.43
N GLU A 402 48.59 6.83 4.51
CA GLU A 402 47.48 5.92 4.20
C GLU A 402 47.04 5.05 5.38
N LYS A 403 47.96 4.73 6.31
CA LYS A 403 47.63 4.00 7.54
C LYS A 403 47.00 4.86 8.63
N SER A 404 47.29 6.16 8.63
CA SER A 404 46.89 7.09 9.69
C SER A 404 45.66 7.92 9.34
N HIS A 405 45.31 8.00 8.05
CA HIS A 405 44.19 8.79 7.56
C HIS A 405 43.27 7.91 6.72
N GLU A 406 42.00 7.85 7.12
CA GLU A 406 40.98 7.12 6.38
C GLU A 406 40.76 7.74 5.00
N LYS A 407 40.68 6.88 3.99
CA LYS A 407 40.39 7.27 2.63
C LYS A 407 38.89 7.47 2.47
N PRO A 408 38.43 8.52 1.75
CA PRO A 408 37.01 8.69 1.47
C PRO A 408 36.43 7.46 0.77
N ILE A 409 35.24 7.05 1.19
CA ILE A 409 34.52 5.85 0.73
C ILE A 409 33.49 6.28 -0.33
N ASN A 410 33.42 5.56 -1.43
CA ASN A 410 32.41 5.82 -2.46
C ASN A 410 31.07 5.20 -2.05
N ALA A 411 30.09 6.04 -1.74
CA ALA A 411 28.75 5.61 -1.35
C ALA A 411 27.98 4.86 -2.46
N ASN A 412 28.37 4.99 -3.74
CA ASN A 412 27.77 4.25 -4.85
C ASN A 412 28.19 2.76 -4.90
N TYR A 413 29.22 2.36 -4.15
CA TYR A 413 29.74 0.99 -4.08
C TYR A 413 29.65 0.40 -2.66
N GLY A 414 28.77 0.94 -1.82
CA GLY A 414 28.48 0.39 -0.51
C GLY A 414 27.55 -0.82 -0.63
N ASN A 415 28.08 -2.00 -0.32
CA ASN A 415 27.28 -3.13 0.18
C ASN A 415 26.71 -2.80 1.57
#